data_AF-B4VEZ1-F1
#
_entry.id   AF-B4VEZ1-F1
#
_cell.length_a   1.000
_cell.length_b   1.000
_cell.length_c   1.000
_cell.angle_alpha   90.00
_cell.angle_beta   90.00
_cell.angle_gamma   90.00
#
_symmetry.space_group_name_H-M   'P 1'
#
loop_
_entity.id
_entity.type
_entity.pdbx_description
1 polymer ?
#
loop_
_entity_poly.entity_id
_entity_poly.type
_entity_poly.pdbx_seq_one_letter_code
_entity_poly.pdbx_strand_id
1 'polypeptide(L)'
;MTPTELFRAFARTRASLDGSEVTYWWTGDVYSSAPGESYERLFGFEGVNVGRLVPDEDAAAGADAYRFLSREAAFYLDPSSREILETWRGERVVHVWNDPANQRWRPFPVPMTELGDQVCFSLEIPLAYPSPLPVADYPAHSADDTYRALELFQFFAPASVLTTDAPGVAATMSWTRMSPWLPWMRQGRRPGGLTFHCRGRKLGSYAEVPERTRAYIAANHPEYARAPQAWSEPNETSWTYFRKLNPPA
;
A
#
# COMPACT_ATOMS: atom_id res chain seq x y z
N MET A 1 3.68 -11.82 26.73
CA MET A 1 2.75 -10.97 25.98
C MET A 1 1.67 -11.84 25.36
N THR A 2 0.41 -11.47 25.51
CA THR A 2 -0.73 -12.15 24.89
C THR A 2 -0.85 -11.79 23.41
N PRO A 3 -1.51 -12.62 22.57
CA PRO A 3 -1.77 -12.27 21.17
C PRO A 3 -2.48 -10.92 21.01
N THR A 4 -3.40 -10.58 21.93
CA THR A 4 -4.12 -9.31 21.95
C THR A 4 -3.20 -8.12 22.25
N GLU A 5 -2.31 -8.24 23.23
CA GLU A 5 -1.33 -7.19 23.53
C GLU A 5 -0.40 -6.93 22.34
N LEU A 6 0.06 -8.00 21.68
CA LEU A 6 0.93 -7.90 20.50
C LEU A 6 0.20 -7.26 19.32
N PHE A 7 -1.06 -7.63 19.11
CA PHE A 7 -1.92 -7.01 18.11
C PHE A 7 -2.15 -5.52 18.37
N ARG A 8 -2.35 -5.10 19.63
CA ARG A 8 -2.41 -3.67 19.99
C ARG A 8 -1.09 -2.95 19.69
N ALA A 9 0.06 -3.56 19.99
CA ALA A 9 1.36 -2.99 19.66
C ALA A 9 1.55 -2.79 18.13
N PHE A 10 1.10 -3.77 17.34
CA PHE A 10 1.05 -3.65 15.89
C PHE A 10 0.10 -2.52 15.43
N ALA A 11 -1.09 -2.41 16.03
CA ALA A 11 -2.04 -1.35 15.72
C ALA A 11 -1.50 0.05 16.07
N ARG A 12 -0.84 0.24 17.22
CA ARG A 12 -0.12 1.49 17.59
C ARG A 12 1.00 1.83 16.61
N THR A 13 1.64 0.81 16.04
CA THR A 13 2.66 0.97 15.01
C THR A 13 2.00 1.48 13.72
N ARG A 14 1.06 0.72 13.16
CA ARG A 14 0.44 0.98 11.84
C ARG A 14 -0.53 2.15 11.79
N ALA A 15 -1.15 2.51 12.91
CA ALA A 15 -2.20 3.50 13.01
C ALA A 15 -2.18 4.14 14.42
N SER A 16 -3.32 4.69 14.86
CA SER A 16 -3.50 5.18 16.23
C SER A 16 -4.74 4.54 16.85
N LEU A 17 -4.62 4.07 18.09
CA LEU A 17 -5.71 3.41 18.81
C LEU A 17 -6.80 4.37 19.31
N ASP A 18 -6.54 5.68 19.33
CA ASP A 18 -7.54 6.71 19.69
C ASP A 18 -8.38 7.17 18.49
N GLY A 19 -8.18 6.57 17.32
CA GLY A 19 -8.88 6.91 16.08
C GLY A 19 -8.37 8.18 15.39
N SER A 20 -7.23 8.73 15.84
CA SER A 20 -6.59 9.84 15.14
C SER A 20 -6.21 9.44 13.71
N GLU A 21 -6.25 10.41 12.81
CA GLU A 21 -5.75 10.24 11.45
C GLU A 21 -4.22 10.03 11.49
N VAL A 22 -3.76 9.08 10.69
CA VAL A 22 -2.35 8.74 10.53
C VAL A 22 -2.00 8.78 9.05
N THR A 23 -0.88 9.40 8.72
CA THR A 23 -0.27 9.34 7.39
C THR A 23 0.97 8.49 7.43
N TYR A 24 1.01 7.45 6.60
CA TYR A 24 2.25 6.78 6.22
C TYR A 24 2.71 7.29 4.87
N TRP A 25 3.99 7.57 4.74
CA TRP A 25 4.64 7.92 3.48
C TRP A 25 5.76 6.93 3.18
N TRP A 26 5.92 6.59 1.91
CA TRP A 26 7.01 5.75 1.43
C TRP A 26 7.57 6.27 0.11
N THR A 27 8.80 5.87 -0.15
CA THR A 27 9.53 6.16 -1.38
C THR A 27 10.46 4.99 -1.72
N GLY A 28 10.71 4.78 -3.00
CA GLY A 28 11.50 3.66 -3.47
C GLY A 28 11.70 3.69 -4.97
N ASP A 29 11.98 2.50 -5.51
CA ASP A 29 12.24 2.28 -6.92
C ASP A 29 11.52 1.01 -7.39
N VAL A 30 11.20 0.98 -8.68
CA VAL A 30 10.54 -0.15 -9.36
C VAL A 30 11.50 -0.70 -10.41
N TYR A 31 11.74 -2.00 -10.33
CA TYR A 31 12.61 -2.73 -11.24
C TYR A 31 11.80 -3.72 -12.06
N SER A 32 12.14 -3.90 -13.34
CA SER A 32 11.62 -5.02 -14.12
C SER A 32 12.48 -6.26 -13.94
N SER A 33 11.83 -7.42 -14.06
CA SER A 33 12.48 -8.72 -14.18
C SER A 33 11.78 -9.55 -15.24
N ALA A 34 12.52 -10.08 -16.21
CA ALA A 34 12.01 -10.99 -17.23
C ALA A 34 13.06 -12.06 -17.57
N PRO A 35 12.65 -13.27 -18.01
CA PRO A 35 13.58 -14.33 -18.37
C PRO A 35 14.58 -13.90 -19.45
N GLY A 36 15.87 -14.04 -19.16
CA GLY A 36 16.95 -13.69 -20.11
C GLY A 36 17.29 -12.20 -20.19
N GLU A 37 16.65 -11.34 -19.40
CA GLU A 37 16.89 -9.90 -19.38
C GLU A 37 17.58 -9.47 -18.07
N SER A 38 18.37 -8.39 -18.15
CA SER A 38 18.91 -7.75 -16.95
C SER A 38 17.84 -6.96 -16.22
N TYR A 39 17.98 -6.81 -14.90
CA TYR A 39 17.12 -5.92 -14.13
C TYR A 39 17.28 -4.47 -14.62
N GLU A 40 16.17 -3.84 -15.00
CA GLU A 40 16.13 -2.42 -15.39
C GLU A 40 15.38 -1.66 -14.29
N ARG A 41 15.96 -0.55 -13.80
CA ARG A 41 15.22 0.39 -12.94
C ARG A 41 14.31 1.22 -13.84
N LEU A 42 13.02 0.93 -13.83
CA LEU A 42 12.05 1.61 -14.68
C LEU A 42 11.59 2.94 -14.09
N PHE A 43 11.34 2.97 -12.78
CA PHE A 43 10.69 4.12 -12.13
C PHE A 43 11.26 4.39 -10.75
N GLY A 44 11.24 5.66 -10.37
CA GLY A 44 11.05 5.98 -8.96
C GLY A 44 9.60 5.71 -8.53
N PHE A 45 9.37 5.51 -7.24
CA PHE A 45 8.03 5.33 -6.69
C PHE A 45 7.89 6.08 -5.39
N GLU A 46 6.74 6.72 -5.18
CA GLU A 46 6.45 7.49 -3.97
C GLU A 46 4.96 7.47 -3.69
N GLY A 47 4.57 7.29 -2.44
CA GLY A 47 3.16 7.22 -2.09
C GLY A 47 2.85 7.54 -0.65
N VAL A 48 1.55 7.65 -0.39
CA VAL A 48 0.97 7.92 0.92
C VAL A 48 -0.23 7.03 1.15
N ASN A 49 -0.39 6.60 2.41
CA ASN A 49 -1.61 6.01 2.92
C ASN A 49 -2.09 6.89 4.07
N VAL A 50 -3.29 7.45 3.94
CA VAL A 50 -3.91 8.25 5.00
C VAL A 50 -5.09 7.46 5.52
N GLY A 51 -5.03 7.11 6.81
CA GLY A 51 -6.02 6.23 7.41
C GLY A 51 -6.25 6.48 8.89
N ARG A 52 -7.24 5.77 9.43
CA ARG A 52 -7.59 5.78 10.86
C ARG A 52 -8.21 4.45 11.27
N LEU A 53 -8.16 4.16 12.56
CA LEU A 53 -8.91 3.05 13.14
C LEU A 53 -10.24 3.53 13.68
N VAL A 54 -11.30 2.76 13.43
CA VAL A 54 -12.56 2.87 14.15
C VAL A 54 -12.90 1.51 14.76
N PRO A 55 -13.61 1.45 15.90
CA PRO A 55 -14.10 0.18 16.44
C PRO A 55 -14.92 -0.58 15.40
N ASP A 56 -14.77 -1.90 15.35
CA ASP A 56 -15.64 -2.74 14.53
C ASP A 56 -16.96 -2.99 15.26
N GLU A 57 -18.02 -2.28 14.86
CA GLU A 57 -19.35 -2.34 15.48
C GLU A 57 -19.99 -3.74 15.41
N ASP A 58 -19.57 -4.59 14.46
CA ASP A 58 -20.05 -5.97 14.33
C ASP A 58 -19.35 -6.93 15.31
N ALA A 59 -18.35 -6.48 16.05
CA ALA A 59 -17.65 -7.28 17.04
C ALA A 59 -18.33 -7.20 18.42
N ALA A 60 -18.08 -8.20 19.26
CA ALA A 60 -18.52 -8.15 20.65
C ALA A 60 -17.97 -6.88 21.33
N ALA A 61 -18.82 -6.22 22.14
CA ALA A 61 -18.43 -5.00 22.85
C ALA A 61 -17.15 -5.23 23.67
N GLY A 62 -16.16 -4.35 23.50
CA GLY A 62 -14.86 -4.45 24.16
C GLY A 62 -13.85 -5.39 23.49
N ALA A 63 -14.17 -6.00 22.34
CA ALA A 63 -13.20 -6.74 21.56
C ALA A 63 -12.17 -5.82 20.91
N ASP A 64 -10.92 -6.27 20.81
CA ASP A 64 -9.86 -5.63 20.02
C ASP A 64 -10.08 -5.87 18.52
N ALA A 65 -11.18 -5.36 18.00
CA ALA A 65 -11.55 -5.44 16.60
C ALA A 65 -11.71 -4.02 16.04
N TYR A 66 -11.02 -3.76 14.93
CA TYR A 66 -10.95 -2.44 14.31
C TYR A 66 -11.26 -2.54 12.82
N ARG A 67 -11.91 -1.50 12.30
CA ARG A 67 -11.93 -1.21 10.86
C ARG A 67 -10.87 -0.16 10.60
N PHE A 68 -9.86 -0.50 9.80
CA PHE A 68 -8.89 0.46 9.28
C PHE A 68 -9.48 1.08 8.02
N LEU A 69 -9.87 2.36 8.13
CA LEU A 69 -10.39 3.15 7.03
C LEU A 69 -9.22 3.88 6.38
N SER A 70 -8.96 3.67 5.09
CA SER A 70 -7.80 4.33 4.46
C SER A 70 -7.97 4.61 2.98
N ARG A 71 -7.22 5.62 2.53
CA ARG A 71 -6.96 5.92 1.12
C ARG A 71 -5.47 5.78 0.85
N GLU A 72 -5.14 5.28 -0.33
CA GLU A 72 -3.76 5.14 -0.78
C GLU A 72 -3.56 5.77 -2.16
N ALA A 73 -2.57 6.67 -2.24
CA ALA A 73 -2.13 7.26 -3.48
C ALA A 73 -0.63 6.98 -3.68
N ALA A 74 -0.23 6.58 -4.89
CA ALA A 74 1.17 6.39 -5.21
C ALA A 74 1.49 6.66 -6.69
N PHE A 75 2.67 7.23 -6.93
CA PHE A 75 3.05 7.81 -8.20
C PHE A 75 4.31 7.14 -8.74
N TYR A 76 4.28 6.86 -10.04
CA TYR A 76 5.44 6.40 -10.80
C TYR A 76 6.20 7.64 -11.24
N LEU A 77 7.50 7.65 -10.96
CA LEU A 77 8.37 8.80 -11.14
C LEU A 77 9.46 8.49 -12.15
N ASP A 78 10.00 9.52 -12.80
CA ASP A 78 11.20 9.40 -13.60
C ASP A 78 12.34 8.84 -12.73
N PRO A 79 13.05 7.79 -13.18
CA PRO A 79 14.06 7.14 -12.36
C PRO A 79 15.28 8.03 -12.06
N SER A 80 15.46 9.14 -12.79
CA SER A 80 16.57 10.09 -12.60
C SER A 80 16.12 11.37 -11.91
N SER A 81 15.15 12.10 -12.46
CA SER A 81 14.69 13.40 -11.94
C SER A 81 13.71 13.27 -10.79
N ARG A 82 13.07 12.09 -10.63
CA ARG A 82 11.97 11.83 -9.69
C ARG A 82 10.70 12.63 -9.97
N GLU A 83 10.57 13.28 -11.12
CA GLU A 83 9.31 13.94 -11.51
C GLU A 83 8.21 12.91 -11.77
N ILE A 84 6.96 13.28 -11.48
CA ILE A 84 5.80 12.39 -11.69
C ILE A 84 5.61 12.18 -13.19
N LEU A 85 5.56 10.92 -13.62
CA LEU A 85 5.47 10.57 -15.04
C LEU A 85 4.03 10.57 -15.53
N GLU A 86 3.77 11.29 -16.61
CA GLU A 86 2.51 11.20 -17.37
C GLU A 86 2.53 10.05 -18.40
N THR A 87 3.72 9.74 -18.95
CA THR A 87 3.89 8.74 -20.01
C THR A 87 5.14 7.90 -19.82
N TRP A 88 5.09 6.63 -20.25
CA TRP A 88 6.23 5.71 -20.31
C TRP A 88 6.20 4.92 -21.62
N ARG A 89 7.25 5.03 -22.44
CA ARG A 89 7.39 4.36 -23.75
C ARG A 89 6.14 4.52 -24.65
N GLY A 90 5.53 5.71 -24.63
CA GLY A 90 4.33 6.05 -25.40
C GLY A 90 3.00 5.74 -24.71
N GLU A 91 3.01 5.00 -23.60
CA GLU A 91 1.81 4.66 -22.84
C GLU A 91 1.52 5.67 -21.75
N ARG A 92 0.25 6.02 -21.55
CA ARG A 92 -0.17 6.86 -20.41
C ARG A 92 -0.01 6.09 -19.11
N VAL A 93 0.71 6.69 -18.17
CA VAL A 93 0.89 6.11 -16.84
C VAL A 93 -0.41 6.20 -16.07
N VAL A 94 -0.82 5.10 -15.45
CA VAL A 94 -1.94 5.09 -14.48
C VAL A 94 -1.35 4.94 -13.09
N HIS A 95 -1.38 6.04 -12.34
CA HIS A 95 -0.98 6.09 -10.94
C HIS A 95 -1.95 5.32 -10.03
N VAL A 96 -1.51 5.03 -8.81
CA VAL A 96 -2.31 4.34 -7.81
C VAL A 96 -3.21 5.35 -7.13
N TRP A 97 -4.51 5.07 -7.17
CA TRP A 97 -5.58 5.82 -6.51
C TRP A 97 -6.56 4.81 -5.88
N ASN A 98 -6.13 4.18 -4.80
CA ASN A 98 -6.92 3.17 -4.10
C ASN A 98 -7.82 3.84 -3.05
N ASP A 99 -9.10 4.01 -3.38
CA ASP A 99 -10.15 4.40 -2.43
C ASP A 99 -11.43 3.58 -2.69
N PRO A 100 -11.87 2.74 -1.75
CA PRO A 100 -11.26 2.50 -0.43
C PRO A 100 -10.07 1.53 -0.46
N ALA A 101 -9.15 1.69 0.50
CA ALA A 101 -8.10 0.74 0.84
C ALA A 101 -8.30 0.21 2.28
N ASN A 102 -9.50 -0.26 2.57
CA ASN A 102 -9.94 -0.57 3.94
C ASN A 102 -9.51 -1.98 4.38
N GLN A 103 -9.37 -2.19 5.70
CA GLN A 103 -9.06 -3.51 6.27
C GLN A 103 -9.88 -3.78 7.53
N ARG A 104 -10.30 -5.02 7.75
CA ARG A 104 -10.86 -5.48 9.03
C ARG A 104 -9.75 -6.15 9.82
N TRP A 105 -9.47 -5.64 11.01
CA TRP A 105 -8.44 -6.17 11.89
C TRP A 105 -9.08 -6.79 13.13
N ARG A 106 -8.68 -8.01 13.43
CA ARG A 106 -9.01 -8.75 14.65
C ARG A 106 -7.71 -9.36 15.17
N PRO A 107 -7.60 -9.72 16.46
CA PRO A 107 -6.34 -10.23 16.98
C PRO A 107 -5.91 -11.48 16.22
N PHE A 108 -4.68 -11.44 15.72
CA PHE A 108 -4.04 -12.56 15.04
C PHE A 108 -2.61 -12.69 15.57
N PRO A 109 -1.95 -13.85 15.40
CA PRO A 109 -0.53 -13.97 15.72
C PRO A 109 0.28 -13.06 14.79
N VAL A 110 0.59 -11.84 15.24
CA VAL A 110 1.40 -10.89 14.46
C VAL A 110 2.85 -11.35 14.48
N PRO A 111 3.47 -11.71 13.35
CA PRO A 111 4.88 -12.06 13.33
C PRO A 111 5.72 -10.88 13.79
N MET A 112 6.59 -11.11 14.78
CA MET A 112 7.44 -10.08 15.38
C MET A 112 8.85 -10.62 15.59
N THR A 113 9.86 -9.78 15.32
CA THR A 113 11.26 -10.02 15.65
C THR A 113 11.78 -8.89 16.54
N GLU A 114 12.44 -9.23 17.65
CA GLU A 114 13.16 -8.24 18.47
C GLU A 114 14.51 -7.92 17.83
N LEU A 115 14.81 -6.63 17.68
CA LEU A 115 16.02 -6.10 17.04
C LEU A 115 16.78 -5.15 17.98
N GLY A 116 16.84 -5.49 19.26
CA GLY A 116 17.48 -4.64 20.28
C GLY A 116 16.52 -3.57 20.81
N ASP A 117 16.79 -2.30 20.51
CA ASP A 117 15.96 -1.17 20.91
C ASP A 117 14.68 -1.01 20.04
N GLN A 118 14.54 -1.85 19.03
CA GLN A 118 13.37 -1.90 18.14
C GLN A 118 12.72 -3.30 18.11
N VAL A 119 11.48 -3.32 17.67
CA VAL A 119 10.78 -4.52 17.19
C VAL A 119 10.43 -4.35 15.72
N CYS A 120 10.45 -5.45 14.97
CA CYS A 120 10.01 -5.51 13.58
C CYS A 120 8.76 -6.40 13.49
N PHE A 121 7.64 -5.82 13.08
CA PHE A 121 6.45 -6.56 12.69
C PHE A 121 6.52 -6.89 11.21
N SER A 122 6.42 -8.17 10.86
CA SER A 122 6.50 -8.64 9.47
C SER A 122 5.15 -9.16 9.01
N LEU A 123 4.74 -8.77 7.80
CA LEU A 123 3.52 -9.27 7.16
C LEU A 123 3.81 -9.69 5.73
N GLU A 124 3.70 -10.99 5.48
CA GLU A 124 3.80 -11.59 4.15
C GLU A 124 2.41 -11.87 3.59
N ILE A 125 2.08 -11.23 2.47
CA ILE A 125 0.76 -11.29 1.83
C ILE A 125 0.90 -11.92 0.44
N PRO A 126 0.82 -13.25 0.33
CA PRO A 126 0.71 -13.92 -0.97
C PRO A 126 -0.72 -13.73 -1.51
N LEU A 127 -0.84 -13.10 -2.67
CA LEU A 127 -2.10 -12.84 -3.35
C LEU A 127 -2.28 -13.81 -4.52
N ALA A 128 -3.45 -14.43 -4.59
CA ALA A 128 -3.91 -15.22 -5.74
C ALA A 128 -5.44 -15.16 -5.82
N TYR A 129 -5.97 -14.41 -6.78
CA TYR A 129 -7.42 -14.25 -6.96
C TYR A 129 -7.77 -14.00 -8.44
N PRO A 130 -9.04 -14.19 -8.85
CA PRO A 130 -9.47 -13.90 -10.21
C PRO A 130 -9.13 -12.47 -10.62
N SER A 131 -8.38 -12.31 -11.72
CA SER A 131 -8.01 -11.01 -12.24
C SER A 131 -9.28 -10.22 -12.58
N PRO A 132 -9.40 -8.95 -12.14
CA PRO A 132 -10.49 -8.10 -12.58
C PRO A 132 -10.35 -7.70 -14.06
N LEU A 133 -9.24 -8.05 -14.71
CA LEU A 133 -8.96 -7.85 -16.12
C LEU A 133 -8.78 -9.21 -16.82
N PRO A 134 -9.86 -9.92 -17.22
CA PRO A 134 -9.75 -11.18 -17.94
C PRO A 134 -8.96 -11.03 -19.24
N VAL A 135 -8.14 -12.02 -19.60
CA VAL A 135 -7.29 -11.98 -20.81
C VAL A 135 -8.11 -11.87 -22.09
N ALA A 136 -9.29 -12.48 -22.13
CA ALA A 136 -10.20 -12.39 -23.26
C ALA A 136 -10.63 -10.95 -23.55
N ASP A 137 -10.90 -10.17 -22.49
CA ASP A 137 -11.34 -8.77 -22.59
C ASP A 137 -10.16 -7.79 -22.70
N TYR A 138 -8.99 -8.17 -22.13
CA TYR A 138 -7.81 -7.32 -21.99
C TYR A 138 -6.51 -7.97 -22.50
N PRO A 139 -6.43 -8.46 -23.76
CA PRO A 139 -5.30 -9.26 -24.23
C PRO A 139 -3.96 -8.51 -24.21
N ALA A 140 -3.98 -7.18 -24.38
CA ALA A 140 -2.79 -6.33 -24.30
C ALA A 140 -2.41 -5.92 -22.86
N HIS A 141 -3.33 -6.02 -21.91
CA HIS A 141 -3.19 -5.46 -20.56
C HIS A 141 -3.14 -6.51 -19.45
N SER A 142 -3.35 -7.79 -19.79
CA SER A 142 -3.41 -8.89 -18.83
C SER A 142 -2.46 -10.03 -19.18
N ALA A 143 -1.76 -10.52 -18.16
CA ALA A 143 -0.86 -11.66 -18.27
C ALA A 143 -1.56 -13.01 -18.09
N ASP A 144 -2.56 -13.07 -17.21
CA ASP A 144 -3.29 -14.27 -16.77
C ASP A 144 -4.68 -13.86 -16.25
N ASP A 145 -5.66 -14.79 -16.27
CA ASP A 145 -6.97 -14.64 -15.64
C ASP A 145 -6.91 -14.74 -14.12
N THR A 146 -5.77 -15.13 -13.54
CA THR A 146 -5.48 -15.05 -12.11
C THR A 146 -4.43 -13.98 -11.83
N TYR A 147 -4.79 -12.98 -11.03
CA TYR A 147 -3.81 -12.04 -10.49
C TYR A 147 -3.01 -12.71 -9.38
N ARG A 148 -1.68 -12.64 -9.49
CA ARG A 148 -0.75 -13.13 -8.46
C ARG A 148 0.28 -12.07 -8.12
N ALA A 149 0.45 -11.80 -6.83
CA ALA A 149 1.49 -10.92 -6.34
C ALA A 149 1.95 -11.39 -4.95
N LEU A 150 3.11 -10.91 -4.54
CA LEU A 150 3.61 -11.10 -3.18
C LEU A 150 3.94 -9.72 -2.62
N GLU A 151 3.33 -9.37 -1.48
CA GLU A 151 3.70 -8.19 -0.72
C GLU A 151 4.39 -8.60 0.59
N LEU A 152 5.50 -7.95 0.89
CA LEU A 152 6.33 -8.20 2.06
C LEU A 152 6.48 -6.88 2.79
N PHE A 153 5.81 -6.75 3.93
CA PHE A 153 5.89 -5.56 4.78
C PHE A 153 6.74 -5.83 6.00
N GLN A 154 7.54 -4.85 6.38
CA GLN A 154 8.19 -4.77 7.67
C GLN A 154 7.92 -3.41 8.28
N PHE A 155 7.46 -3.39 9.53
CA PHE A 155 7.24 -2.17 10.30
C PHE A 155 8.13 -2.18 11.53
N PHE A 156 9.03 -1.21 11.62
CA PHE A 156 9.97 -1.07 12.72
C PHE A 156 9.46 -0.03 13.69
N ALA A 157 9.34 -0.41 14.96
CA ALA A 157 8.89 0.45 16.04
C ALA A 157 9.87 0.37 17.22
N PRO A 158 9.95 1.39 18.09
CA PRO A 158 10.69 1.28 19.35
C PRO A 158 10.17 0.10 20.17
N ALA A 159 11.05 -0.65 20.85
CA ALA A 159 10.65 -1.79 21.69
C ALA A 159 9.64 -1.40 22.79
N SER A 160 9.63 -0.13 23.22
CA SER A 160 8.63 0.41 24.14
C SER A 160 7.19 0.35 23.63
N VAL A 161 6.95 0.11 22.33
CA VAL A 161 5.61 -0.14 21.78
C VAL A 161 4.91 -1.32 22.46
N LEU A 162 5.69 -2.26 22.99
CA LEU A 162 5.21 -3.46 23.68
C LEU A 162 4.63 -3.17 25.08
N THR A 163 4.95 -2.03 25.67
CA THR A 163 4.60 -1.71 27.07
C THR A 163 3.94 -0.34 27.24
N THR A 164 3.89 0.48 26.20
CA THR A 164 3.34 1.83 26.27
C THR A 164 1.80 1.88 26.21
N ASP A 165 1.25 2.86 26.91
CA ASP A 165 -0.17 3.23 26.82
C ASP A 165 -0.47 4.26 25.72
N ALA A 166 0.56 4.89 25.12
CA ALA A 166 0.40 5.94 24.12
C ALA A 166 -0.33 5.42 22.86
N PRO A 167 -1.35 6.13 22.34
CA PRO A 167 -2.26 5.63 21.30
C PRO A 167 -1.55 5.24 19.99
N GLY A 168 -0.39 5.81 19.70
CA GLY A 168 0.49 5.39 18.62
C GLY A 168 1.96 5.64 18.95
N VAL A 169 2.84 5.04 18.15
CA VAL A 169 4.29 5.27 18.21
C VAL A 169 4.83 5.73 16.86
N ALA A 170 6.02 6.32 16.85
CA ALA A 170 6.78 6.52 15.61
C ALA A 170 7.17 5.16 15.02
N ALA A 171 7.20 5.07 13.69
CA ALA A 171 7.54 3.83 13.00
C ALA A 171 8.18 4.12 11.65
N THR A 172 9.14 3.28 11.26
CA THR A 172 9.63 3.20 9.87
C THR A 172 9.10 1.93 9.22
N MET A 173 9.14 1.86 7.89
CA MET A 173 8.70 0.69 7.15
C MET A 173 9.64 0.33 6.01
N SER A 174 9.68 -0.96 5.68
CA SER A 174 10.11 -1.48 4.39
C SER A 174 8.94 -2.20 3.74
N TRP A 175 8.78 -2.02 2.43
CA TRP A 175 7.77 -2.72 1.65
C TRP A 175 8.36 -3.18 0.33
N THR A 176 8.24 -4.47 0.07
CA THR A 176 8.56 -5.06 -1.23
C THR A 176 7.30 -5.65 -1.84
N ARG A 177 7.08 -5.40 -3.13
CA ARG A 177 6.04 -6.08 -3.91
C ARG A 177 6.63 -6.71 -5.15
N MET A 178 6.28 -7.96 -5.39
CA MET A 178 6.51 -8.64 -6.67
C MET A 178 5.16 -8.82 -7.35
N SER A 179 5.01 -8.30 -8.57
CA SER A 179 3.76 -8.36 -9.32
C SER A 179 4.01 -8.60 -10.81
N PRO A 180 2.97 -8.92 -11.59
CA PRO A 180 3.06 -8.87 -13.05
C PRO A 180 3.33 -7.44 -13.52
N TRP A 181 3.55 -7.29 -14.82
CA TRP A 181 3.52 -5.99 -15.48
C TRP A 181 2.20 -5.25 -15.17
N LEU A 182 2.27 -3.94 -14.99
CA LEU A 182 1.06 -3.15 -14.74
C LEU A 182 0.21 -3.10 -16.00
N PRO A 183 -1.13 -3.06 -15.89
CA PRO A 183 -2.01 -3.10 -17.05
C PRO A 183 -1.72 -1.99 -18.06
N TRP A 184 -1.45 -0.78 -17.60
CA TRP A 184 -1.15 0.37 -18.46
C TRP A 184 0.19 0.25 -19.21
N MET A 185 1.09 -0.67 -18.83
CA MET A 185 2.35 -0.91 -19.53
C MET A 185 2.20 -1.72 -20.82
N ARG A 186 0.98 -2.24 -21.10
CA ARG A 186 0.62 -2.99 -22.31
C ARG A 186 1.57 -4.16 -22.66
N GLN A 187 2.00 -4.88 -21.64
CA GLN A 187 2.90 -6.03 -21.82
C GLN A 187 2.15 -7.35 -22.09
N GLY A 188 0.82 -7.36 -22.00
CA GLY A 188 -0.02 -8.54 -22.20
C GLY A 188 0.52 -9.77 -21.48
N ARG A 189 0.70 -10.86 -22.24
CA ARG A 189 1.22 -12.15 -21.75
C ARG A 189 2.76 -12.25 -21.76
N ARG A 190 3.48 -11.15 -21.95
CA ARG A 190 4.95 -11.16 -21.91
C ARG A 190 5.42 -11.66 -20.54
N PRO A 191 6.28 -12.67 -20.47
CA PRO A 191 6.84 -13.15 -19.21
C PRO A 191 7.56 -12.05 -18.43
N GLY A 192 7.59 -12.19 -17.11
CA GLY A 192 8.21 -11.23 -16.21
C GLY A 192 7.22 -10.36 -15.45
N GLY A 193 7.73 -9.30 -14.86
CA GLY A 193 6.95 -8.40 -14.02
C GLY A 193 7.82 -7.36 -13.33
N LEU A 194 7.34 -6.92 -12.18
CA LEU A 194 7.90 -5.80 -11.45
C LEU A 194 8.24 -6.19 -10.01
N THR A 195 9.37 -5.67 -9.54
CA THR A 195 9.77 -5.66 -8.15
C THR A 195 9.81 -4.22 -7.65
N PHE A 196 8.92 -3.91 -6.72
CA PHE A 196 8.89 -2.66 -5.97
C PHE A 196 9.75 -2.84 -4.73
N HIS A 197 10.65 -1.91 -4.45
CA HIS A 197 11.42 -1.91 -3.20
C HIS A 197 11.37 -0.51 -2.60
N CYS A 198 10.59 -0.38 -1.53
CA CYS A 198 10.24 0.89 -0.92
C CYS A 198 10.59 0.90 0.57
N ARG A 199 10.78 2.11 1.08
CA ARG A 199 11.00 2.40 2.50
C ARG A 199 10.23 3.65 2.87
N GLY A 200 9.84 3.75 4.12
CA GLY A 200 8.95 4.81 4.55
C GLY A 200 8.91 5.00 6.05
N ARG A 201 8.00 5.86 6.48
CA ARG A 201 7.74 6.12 7.89
C ARG A 201 6.33 6.62 8.12
N LYS A 202 5.89 6.45 9.37
CA LYS A 202 4.72 7.14 9.92
C LYS A 202 5.08 8.61 10.12
N LEU A 203 4.27 9.49 9.57
CA LEU A 203 4.42 10.94 9.70
C LEU A 203 3.62 11.45 10.90
N GLY A 204 4.04 12.58 11.47
CA GLY A 204 3.25 13.30 12.46
C GLY A 204 2.06 14.03 11.83
N SER A 205 2.16 14.40 10.55
CA SER A 205 1.02 14.91 9.78
C SER A 205 1.22 14.75 8.26
N TYR A 206 0.13 14.86 7.50
CA TYR A 206 0.18 14.93 6.03
C TYR A 206 1.06 16.06 5.51
N ALA A 207 1.25 17.16 6.26
CA ALA A 207 2.08 18.29 5.83
C ALA A 207 3.58 17.93 5.64
N GLU A 208 4.04 16.84 6.26
CA GLU A 208 5.40 16.33 6.10
C GLU A 208 5.59 15.51 4.80
N VAL A 209 4.52 15.19 4.08
CA VAL A 209 4.62 14.56 2.76
C VAL A 209 5.35 15.52 1.80
N PRO A 210 6.26 15.04 0.92
CA PRO A 210 6.96 15.89 -0.02
C PRO A 210 6.02 16.79 -0.82
N GLU A 211 6.44 18.05 -1.01
CA GLU A 211 5.59 19.09 -1.59
C GLU A 211 5.08 18.72 -2.98
N ARG A 212 5.93 18.14 -3.84
CA ARG A 212 5.55 17.65 -5.18
C ARG A 212 4.35 16.69 -5.10
N THR A 213 4.43 15.71 -4.21
CA THR A 213 3.36 14.71 -4.00
C THR A 213 2.07 15.39 -3.50
N ARG A 214 2.19 16.30 -2.52
CA ARG A 214 1.03 17.02 -1.98
C ARG A 214 0.36 17.90 -3.02
N ALA A 215 1.15 18.63 -3.81
CA ALA A 215 0.65 19.48 -4.88
C ALA A 215 -0.08 18.65 -5.95
N TYR A 216 0.48 17.51 -6.34
CA TYR A 216 -0.16 16.61 -7.29
C TYR A 216 -1.47 16.02 -6.76
N ILE A 217 -1.50 15.60 -5.48
CA ILE A 217 -2.74 15.15 -4.82
C ILE A 217 -3.77 16.28 -4.77
N ALA A 218 -3.39 17.48 -4.36
CA ALA A 218 -4.30 18.61 -4.25
C ALA A 218 -4.92 19.01 -5.61
N ALA A 219 -4.16 18.89 -6.70
CA ALA A 219 -4.62 19.23 -8.04
C ALA A 219 -5.56 18.19 -8.67
N ASN A 220 -5.39 16.90 -8.33
CA ASN A 220 -6.09 15.81 -9.01
C ASN A 220 -7.17 15.15 -8.13
N HIS A 221 -6.83 14.85 -6.88
CA HIS A 221 -7.66 14.05 -5.95
C HIS A 221 -7.42 14.49 -4.48
N PRO A 222 -7.86 15.70 -4.07
CA PRO A 222 -7.56 16.27 -2.75
C PRO A 222 -8.07 15.42 -1.57
N GLU A 223 -9.04 14.53 -1.79
CA GLU A 223 -9.56 13.60 -0.81
C GLU A 223 -8.51 12.63 -0.24
N TYR A 224 -7.43 12.35 -0.97
CA TYR A 224 -6.32 11.50 -0.52
C TYR A 224 -5.41 12.17 0.51
N ALA A 225 -5.64 13.45 0.82
CA ALA A 225 -4.99 14.14 1.94
C ALA A 225 -5.67 13.87 3.30
N ARG A 226 -6.75 13.07 3.32
CA ARG A 226 -7.55 12.76 4.52
C ARG A 226 -8.01 11.31 4.53
N ALA A 227 -8.09 10.74 5.72
CA ALA A 227 -8.65 9.41 5.93
C ALA A 227 -10.19 9.43 5.71
N PRO A 228 -10.78 8.33 5.21
CA PRO A 228 -12.24 8.20 5.15
C PRO A 228 -12.87 8.27 6.54
N GLN A 229 -14.13 8.72 6.59
CA GLN A 229 -14.93 8.80 7.82
C GLN A 229 -15.85 7.59 8.00
N ALA A 230 -16.17 6.88 6.91
CA ALA A 230 -17.07 5.75 6.89
C ALA A 230 -16.48 4.57 6.13
N TRP A 231 -16.91 3.36 6.47
CA TRP A 231 -16.58 2.16 5.72
C TRP A 231 -17.25 2.18 4.35
N SER A 232 -16.50 1.79 3.33
CA SER A 232 -16.97 1.53 1.97
C SER A 232 -16.29 0.29 1.41
N GLU A 233 -16.97 -0.37 0.48
CA GLU A 233 -16.51 -1.60 -0.18
C GLU A 233 -17.15 -1.71 -1.58
N PRO A 234 -16.57 -2.48 -2.52
CA PRO A 234 -15.31 -3.23 -2.41
C PRO A 234 -14.07 -2.31 -2.39
N ASN A 235 -12.95 -2.83 -1.90
CA ASN A 235 -11.66 -2.14 -2.00
C ASN A 235 -11.25 -1.94 -3.46
N GLU A 236 -10.57 -0.82 -3.69
CA GLU A 236 -9.96 -0.48 -4.96
C GLU A 236 -8.51 -0.98 -5.02
N THR A 237 -8.08 -1.39 -6.20
CA THR A 237 -6.72 -1.81 -6.52
C THR A 237 -6.27 -1.12 -7.81
N SER A 238 -4.97 -1.14 -8.11
CA SER A 238 -4.47 -0.61 -9.39
C SER A 238 -5.10 -1.30 -10.62
N TRP A 239 -5.54 -2.55 -10.49
CA TRP A 239 -6.18 -3.30 -11.57
C TRP A 239 -7.66 -2.94 -11.75
N THR A 240 -8.42 -2.85 -10.66
CA THR A 240 -9.83 -2.42 -10.72
C THR A 240 -9.93 -0.96 -11.14
N TYR A 241 -8.97 -0.11 -10.75
CA TYR A 241 -8.95 1.29 -11.13
C TYR A 241 -8.63 1.43 -12.62
N PHE A 242 -7.66 0.65 -13.12
CA PHE A 242 -7.39 0.58 -14.55
C PHE A 242 -8.63 0.15 -15.35
N ARG A 243 -9.38 -0.86 -14.87
CA ARG A 243 -10.65 -1.29 -15.48
C ARG A 243 -11.69 -0.17 -15.54
N LYS A 244 -11.82 0.64 -14.48
CA LYS A 244 -12.75 1.78 -14.46
C LYS A 244 -12.42 2.81 -15.53
N LEU A 245 -11.13 3.06 -15.76
CA LEU A 245 -10.66 3.98 -16.80
C LEU A 245 -10.74 3.39 -18.21
N ASN A 246 -10.69 2.06 -18.33
CA ASN A 246 -10.67 1.34 -19.59
C ASN A 246 -11.72 0.21 -19.54
N PRO A 247 -13.03 0.54 -19.60
CA PRO A 247 -14.07 -0.48 -19.60
C PRO A 247 -13.92 -1.40 -20.83
N PRO A 248 -14.33 -2.68 -20.72
CA PRO A 248 -14.31 -3.57 -21.87
C PRO A 248 -15.28 -3.06 -22.94
N ALA A 249 -14.95 -3.30 -24.21
CA ALA A 249 -15.76 -2.89 -25.35
C ALA A 249 -17.11 -3.64 -25.40
#